data_AF-A0A1F8T051-F1
#
_entry.id   AF-A0A1F8T051-F1
#
_cell.length_a   1.000
_cell.length_b   1.000
_cell.length_c   1.000
_cell.angle_alpha   90.00
_cell.angle_beta   90.00
_cell.angle_gamma   90.00
#
_symmetry.space_group_name_H-M   'P 1'
#
loop_
_entity.id
_entity.type
_entity.pdbx_description
1 polymer ?
#
loop_
_entity_poly.entity_id
_entity_poly.type
_entity_poly.pdbx_seq_one_letter_code
_entity_poly.pdbx_strand_id
1 'polypeptide(L)' 'MIAFRHPAFGLLIKQVDQFDSSGRMLTVRGTSPESVDSREFGPIPVQRMIGKVIWHVRSPQ' A
#
# COMPACT_ATOMS: atom_id res chain seq x y z
N MET A 1 -0.63 -4.17 6.67
CA MET A 1 0.26 -3.84 5.54
C MET A 1 -0.10 -4.69 4.34
N ILE A 2 -0.09 -4.11 3.15
CA ILE A 2 -0.26 -4.80 1.87
C ILE A 2 0.92 -4.50 0.96
N ALA A 3 1.21 -5.39 0.02
CA ALA A 3 2.13 -5.16 -1.08
C ALA A 3 1.33 -4.91 -2.38
N PHE A 4 1.74 -3.94 -3.19
CA PHE A 4 1.16 -3.67 -4.51
C PHE A 4 2.20 -3.06 -5.45
N ARG A 5 1.98 -3.17 -6.77
CA ARG A 5 2.81 -2.47 -7.77
C ARG A 5 2.13 -1.18 -8.22
N HIS A 6 2.83 -0.07 -8.06
CA HIS A 6 2.44 1.22 -8.61
C HIS A 6 3.21 1.48 -9.92
N PRO A 7 2.57 1.97 -10.99
CA PRO A 7 3.24 2.21 -12.27
C PRO A 7 4.41 3.19 -12.17
N ALA A 8 4.30 4.23 -11.33
CA ALA A 8 5.34 5.25 -11.17
C ALA A 8 6.36 4.96 -10.06
N PHE A 9 6.02 4.13 -9.06
CA PHE A 9 6.84 3.97 -7.84
C PHE A 9 7.33 2.53 -7.61
N GLY A 10 6.96 1.59 -8.49
CA GLY A 10 7.36 0.19 -8.36
C GLY A 10 6.62 -0.56 -7.26
N LEU A 11 7.31 -1.48 -6.58
CA LEU A 11 6.74 -2.29 -5.50
C LEU A 11 6.68 -1.46 -4.21
N LEU A 12 5.48 -1.30 -3.65
CA LEU A 12 5.26 -0.56 -2.41
C LEU A 12 4.63 -1.47 -1.34
N ILE A 13 5.05 -1.26 -0.10
CA ILE A 13 4.40 -1.83 1.10
C ILE A 13 3.81 -0.67 1.90
N LYS A 14 2.50 -0.69 2.11
CA LYS A 14 1.76 0.37 2.81
C LYS A 14 0.67 -0.20 3.71
N GLN A 15 0.17 0.61 4.64
CA GLN A 15 -0.99 0.28 5.46
C GLN A 15 -2.27 0.65 4.70
N VAL A 16 -3.29 -0.21 4.75
CA VAL A 16 -4.62 0.15 4.22
C VAL A 16 -5.25 1.14 5.19
N ASP A 17 -5.76 2.25 4.65
CA ASP A 17 -6.44 3.30 5.40
C ASP A 17 -7.95 3.09 5.31
N GLN A 18 -8.48 3.08 4.08
CA GLN A 18 -9.90 2.89 3.83
C GLN A 18 -10.15 2.13 2.51
N PHE A 19 -11.32 1.50 2.42
CA PHE A 19 -11.91 1.07 1.16
C PHE A 19 -13.00 2.07 0.74
N ASP A 20 -13.24 2.20 -0.56
CA ASP A 20 -14.44 2.87 -1.04
C ASP A 20 -15.71 2.06 -0.70
N SER A 21 -16.88 2.66 -0.89
CA SER A 21 -18.17 2.00 -0.60
C SER A 21 -18.41 0.73 -1.41
N SER A 22 -17.78 0.62 -2.60
CA SER A 22 -17.89 -0.54 -3.47
C SER A 22 -16.89 -1.66 -3.15
N GLY A 23 -15.91 -1.40 -2.28
CA GLY A 23 -14.81 -2.31 -1.96
C GLY A 23 -13.88 -2.59 -3.14
N ARG A 24 -13.90 -1.77 -4.19
CA ARG A 24 -13.08 -1.94 -5.40
C ARG A 24 -11.83 -1.08 -5.38
N MET A 25 -11.86 0.00 -4.62
CA MET A 25 -10.75 0.93 -4.47
C MET A 25 -10.33 0.98 -3.01
N LEU A 26 -9.05 1.19 -2.77
CA LEU A 26 -8.52 1.45 -1.44
C LEU A 26 -7.57 2.63 -1.43
N THR A 27 -7.50 3.32 -0.30
CA THR A 27 -6.43 4.26 0.01
C THR A 27 -5.42 3.58 0.93
N VAL A 28 -4.16 3.96 0.78
CA VAL A 28 -3.06 3.46 1.62
C VAL A 28 -2.26 4.60 2.22
N ARG A 29 -1.64 4.36 3.37
CA ARG A 29 -0.78 5.31 4.11
C ARG A 29 0.60 4.72 4.37
N GLY A 30 1.57 5.61 4.42
CA GLY A 30 2.89 5.30 4.96
C GLY A 30 2.92 5.26 6.49
N THR A 31 3.96 4.64 7.04
CA THR A 31 4.25 4.66 8.50
C THR A 31 5.18 5.80 8.91
N SER A 32 5.66 6.59 7.95
CA SER A 32 6.54 7.76 8.17
C SER A 32 5.91 8.98 7.48
N PRO A 33 6.06 10.21 8.01
CA PRO A 33 5.44 11.40 7.43
C PRO A 33 5.85 11.66 5.97
N GLU A 34 7.12 11.39 5.64
CA GLU A 34 7.73 11.61 4.32
C GLU A 34 7.36 10.53 3.28
N SER A 35 6.52 9.57 3.67
CA SER A 35 6.20 8.44 2.82
C SER A 35 5.20 8.82 1.74
N VAL A 36 5.60 8.66 0.48
CA VAL A 36 4.69 8.64 -0.67
C VAL A 36 3.54 7.64 -0.44
N ASP A 37 2.30 8.12 -0.51
CA ASP A 37 1.09 7.35 -0.24
C ASP A 37 -0.14 7.87 -1.03
N SER A 38 -1.34 7.36 -0.75
CA SER A 38 -2.55 7.71 -1.50
C SER A 38 -2.95 9.18 -1.43
N ARG A 39 -2.35 9.99 -0.55
CA ARG A 39 -2.50 11.46 -0.61
C ARG A 39 -1.87 12.04 -1.87
N GLU A 40 -0.81 11.43 -2.37
CA GLU A 40 -0.06 11.91 -3.53
C GLU A 40 -0.50 11.21 -4.82
N PHE A 41 -0.68 9.89 -4.79
CA PHE A 41 -1.04 9.11 -5.99
C PHE A 41 -2.51 8.70 -6.09
N GLY A 42 -3.33 9.09 -5.11
CA GLY A 42 -4.75 8.75 -5.07
C GLY A 42 -5.06 7.31 -4.66
N PRO A 43 -6.34 6.89 -4.76
CA PRO A 43 -6.75 5.53 -4.45
C PRO A 43 -6.26 4.54 -5.51
N ILE A 44 -6.04 3.28 -5.10
CA ILE A 44 -5.64 2.19 -6.00
C ILE A 44 -6.75 1.13 -6.09
N PRO A 45 -6.91 0.47 -7.25
CA PRO A 45 -7.82 -0.66 -7.38
C PRO A 45 -7.32 -1.87 -6.58
N VAL A 46 -8.24 -2.59 -5.92
CA VAL A 46 -7.95 -3.79 -5.13
C VAL A 46 -7.23 -4.85 -5.96
N GLN A 47 -7.49 -4.92 -7.27
CA GLN A 47 -6.85 -5.86 -8.19
C GLN A 47 -5.34 -5.62 -8.36
N ARG A 48 -4.81 -4.44 -7.97
CA ARG A 48 -3.36 -4.18 -7.94
C ARG A 48 -2.69 -4.68 -6.66
N MET A 49 -3.45 -5.08 -5.64
CA MET A 49 -2.91 -5.68 -4.43
C MET A 49 -2.32 -7.05 -4.77
N ILE A 50 -1.03 -7.24 -4.47
CA ILE A 50 -0.34 -8.52 -4.59
C ILE A 50 -0.73 -9.42 -3.41
N GLY A 51 -0.78 -8.86 -2.20
CA GLY A 51 -1.17 -9.62 -1.02
C GLY A 51 -0.96 -8.87 0.29
N LYS A 52 -1.31 -9.54 1.39
CA LYS A 52 -1.13 -9.04 2.76
C LYS A 52 0.27 -9.39 3.26
N VAL A 53 0.97 -8.41 3.83
CA VAL A 53 2.24 -8.64 4.52
C VAL A 53 1.94 -9.11 5.94
N ILE A 54 2.37 -10.32 6.28
CA ILE A 54 2.12 -10.97 7.58
C ILE A 54 3.35 -11.02 8.49
N TRP A 55 4.55 -10.86 7.93
CA TRP A 55 5.79 -10.90 8.68
C TRP A 55 6.85 -10.02 8.01
N HIS A 56 7.67 -9.34 8.81
CA HIS A 56 8.85 -8.62 8.36
C HIS A 56 10.08 -9.33 8.94
N VAL A 57 10.80 -10.07 8.10
CA VAL A 57 12.05 -10.73 8.49
C VAL A 57 13.15 -9.68 8.46
N ARG A 58 13.76 -9.38 9.62
CA ARG A 58 14.94 -8.51 9.68
C ARG A 58 16.17 -9.36 9.37
N SER A 59 17.08 -8.83 8.56
CA SER A 59 18.38 -9.47 8.37
C SER A 59 19.12 -9.57 9.72
N PRO A 60 19.85 -10.66 9.98
CA PRO A 60 20.83 -10.68 11.06
C PRO A 60 21.80 -9.51 10.83
N GLN A 61 22.03 -8.70 11.85
CA GLN A 61 23.10 -7.70 11.81
C GLN A 61 24.45 -8.37 11.97
#